data_AF-A0A3P1AVY8-F1
#
_entry.id   AF-A0A3P1AVY8-F1
#
_cell.length_a   1.000
_cell.length_b   1.000
_cell.length_c   1.000
_cell.angle_alpha   90.00
_cell.angle_beta   90.00
_cell.angle_gamma   90.00
#
_symmetry.space_group_name_H-M   'P 1'
#
loop_
_entity.id
_entity.type
_entity.pdbx_description
1 polymer ?
#
loop_
_entity_poly.entity_id
_entity_poly.type
_entity_poly.pdbx_seq_one_letter_code
_entity_poly.pdbx_strand_id
1 'polypeptide(L)'
;MLKKLLLLATLFCSITAIAQKVSLYKQFYGSYDYTMLGNTMNVKANGDVTSCDILTESSATLNIPGTKEVVAAYLYWSGNGNQKEADLNVKLNGVDVQSERLNLLAAGADPNYAYFSAFADVTSIVKQFGETEYTLSELDLTKHIKKYCGGNYVGWAIVVVYNDENIENNLVAIYDGFENLDIGNPIINIVLDGFRITNAANSKISFLAWEGDASLASGEELLINDLTVSNALNPANNAFNCTNTYSNSTEMWNMDLDEYDLSTYVEVDDTILDIKVTTAADVVFFNTIVLSVYSVFPDATMTLDSYKNYCNTRVVDVNYTVANHKGNHPLKKDTPIAFYINNELVGTTKTSDEVAIGKEITYTTTLNIPKKFGYRFDLVANVDDTGNKKGIVYEIDEENNSSKIHIDLTRECPIQKGVSANFDGSNDGLDLSVYDLNQLKIYNRYGSEVFSYGKGYTNQWVGQNMNNKELPTGTYYYVFTTDYETISGYIYLIKEIK
;
A
#
# COMPACT_ATOMS: atom_id res chain seq x y z
N MET A 1 -24.29 19.42 -50.90
CA MET A 1 -24.76 19.30 -49.50
C MET A 1 -25.00 17.82 -49.22
N LEU A 2 -24.08 17.14 -48.55
CA LEU A 2 -24.31 15.79 -48.02
C LEU A 2 -23.63 15.73 -46.65
N LYS A 3 -24.44 15.53 -45.61
CA LYS A 3 -24.06 15.59 -44.20
C LYS A 3 -23.10 14.45 -43.86
N LYS A 4 -22.02 14.76 -43.14
CA LYS A 4 -21.19 13.77 -42.43
C LYS A 4 -22.01 13.21 -41.26
N LEU A 5 -22.28 11.92 -41.28
CA LEU A 5 -22.84 11.19 -40.14
C LEU A 5 -21.65 10.76 -39.26
N LEU A 6 -21.54 11.35 -38.07
CA LEU A 6 -20.59 10.93 -37.04
C LEU A 6 -21.24 9.77 -36.29
N LEU A 7 -20.73 8.55 -36.45
CA LEU A 7 -21.18 7.39 -35.69
C LEU A 7 -20.45 7.41 -34.34
N LEU A 8 -21.16 7.73 -33.25
CA LEU A 8 -20.65 7.61 -31.89
C LEU A 8 -20.69 6.13 -31.51
N ALA A 9 -19.54 5.49 -31.39
CA ALA A 9 -19.45 4.12 -30.88
C ALA A 9 -19.63 4.15 -29.36
N THR A 10 -20.85 3.86 -28.88
CA THR A 10 -21.11 3.54 -27.48
C THR A 10 -20.51 2.17 -27.17
N LEU A 11 -19.40 2.17 -26.44
CA LEU A 11 -18.82 0.96 -25.87
C LEU A 11 -19.77 0.47 -24.77
N PHE A 12 -20.59 -0.54 -25.05
CA PHE A 12 -21.32 -1.27 -24.01
C PHE A 12 -20.28 -2.07 -23.22
N CYS A 13 -19.82 -1.51 -22.11
CA CYS A 13 -19.10 -2.28 -21.11
C CYS A 13 -20.14 -3.16 -20.41
N SER A 14 -20.16 -4.45 -20.75
CA SER A 14 -20.96 -5.43 -20.02
C SER A 14 -20.33 -5.61 -18.64
N ILE A 15 -20.80 -4.84 -17.66
CA ILE A 15 -20.42 -5.03 -16.25
C ILE A 15 -21.10 -6.34 -15.80
N THR A 16 -20.32 -7.41 -15.68
CA THR A 16 -20.73 -8.60 -14.93
C THR A 16 -20.64 -8.24 -13.46
N ALA A 17 -21.77 -7.88 -12.86
CA ALA A 17 -21.87 -7.57 -11.44
C ALA A 17 -22.07 -8.87 -10.65
N ILE A 18 -21.09 -9.19 -9.80
CA ILE A 18 -21.17 -10.24 -8.78
C ILE A 18 -20.97 -9.53 -7.45
N ALA A 19 -21.76 -9.86 -6.43
CA ALA A 19 -21.54 -9.37 -5.08
C ALA A 19 -20.07 -9.52 -4.65
N GLN A 20 -19.46 -8.40 -4.26
CA GLN A 20 -18.10 -8.39 -3.73
C GLN A 20 -18.13 -8.71 -2.23
N LYS A 21 -17.12 -9.44 -1.76
CA LYS A 21 -16.87 -9.58 -0.32
C LYS A 21 -16.55 -8.22 0.29
N VAL A 22 -16.92 -8.04 1.55
CA VAL A 22 -16.50 -6.87 2.31
C VAL A 22 -14.98 -6.88 2.40
N SER A 23 -14.37 -5.82 1.88
CA SER A 23 -12.92 -5.68 1.79
C SER A 23 -12.52 -4.21 1.89
N LEU A 24 -11.23 -3.95 2.15
CA LEU A 24 -10.76 -2.58 2.32
C LEU A 24 -10.98 -1.76 1.06
N TYR A 25 -11.77 -0.68 1.18
CA TYR A 25 -11.99 0.27 0.11
C TYR A 25 -11.01 1.44 0.19
N LYS A 26 -10.89 2.08 1.37
CA LYS A 26 -10.06 3.29 1.53
C LYS A 26 -9.63 3.54 2.96
N GLN A 27 -8.43 4.11 3.11
CA GLN A 27 -7.85 4.51 4.39
C GLN A 27 -7.50 6.00 4.39
N PHE A 28 -7.64 6.62 5.56
CA PHE A 28 -7.28 8.00 5.83
C PHE A 28 -6.39 8.04 7.09
N TYR A 29 -5.12 8.39 6.90
CA TYR A 29 -4.14 8.47 7.98
C TYR A 29 -3.92 9.91 8.44
N GLY A 30 -3.99 10.15 9.74
CA GLY A 30 -3.68 11.45 10.34
C GLY A 30 -4.78 11.93 11.26
N SER A 31 -5.14 13.20 11.13
CA SER A 31 -6.13 13.86 11.97
C SER A 31 -7.54 13.72 11.43
N TYR A 32 -7.99 12.47 11.22
CA TYR A 32 -9.30 12.17 10.66
C TYR A 32 -10.18 11.41 11.64
N ASP A 33 -11.48 11.69 11.59
CA ASP A 33 -12.53 10.87 12.19
C ASP A 33 -13.71 10.79 11.21
N TYR A 34 -14.74 10.02 11.54
CA TYR A 34 -15.92 9.84 10.72
C TYR A 34 -17.23 9.96 11.52
N THR A 35 -18.29 10.17 10.75
CA THR A 35 -19.69 10.06 11.17
C THR A 35 -20.48 9.42 10.02
N MET A 36 -21.68 8.91 10.30
CA MET A 36 -22.58 8.42 9.27
C MET A 36 -23.98 9.01 9.44
N LEU A 37 -24.74 9.00 8.37
CA LEU A 37 -26.16 9.33 8.34
C LEU A 37 -26.84 8.42 7.32
N GLY A 38 -28.15 8.25 7.45
CA GLY A 38 -28.91 7.43 6.53
C GLY A 38 -30.35 7.31 6.96
N ASN A 39 -31.20 6.85 6.04
CA ASN A 39 -32.59 6.58 6.32
C ASN A 39 -33.15 5.50 5.38
N THR A 40 -34.27 4.91 5.77
CA THR A 40 -35.00 3.87 5.05
C THR A 40 -36.06 4.54 4.19
N MET A 41 -36.49 3.85 3.13
CA MET A 41 -37.69 4.22 2.39
C MET A 41 -38.89 3.38 2.83
N ASN A 42 -38.69 2.33 3.63
CA ASN A 42 -39.77 1.54 4.20
C ASN A 42 -40.59 2.38 5.19
N VAL A 43 -41.91 2.28 5.14
CA VAL A 43 -42.81 2.97 6.09
C VAL A 43 -43.14 2.14 7.33
N LYS A 44 -42.70 0.89 7.35
CA LYS A 44 -42.85 -0.10 8.42
C LYS A 44 -41.87 -1.26 8.20
N ALA A 45 -41.64 -2.06 9.25
CA ALA A 45 -40.89 -3.31 9.17
C ALA A 45 -41.47 -4.28 8.10
N ASN A 46 -40.61 -5.14 7.56
CA ASN A 46 -41.00 -6.26 6.69
C ASN A 46 -41.85 -7.32 7.46
N GLY A 47 -42.13 -8.48 6.85
CA GLY A 47 -42.91 -9.57 7.44
C GLY A 47 -44.40 -9.62 7.05
N ASP A 48 -45.00 -8.50 6.64
CA ASP A 48 -46.38 -8.47 6.12
C ASP A 48 -46.41 -8.74 4.61
N VAL A 49 -46.76 -9.96 4.21
CA VAL A 49 -46.87 -10.37 2.80
C VAL A 49 -47.94 -9.61 2.00
N THR A 50 -48.78 -8.81 2.65
CA THR A 50 -49.85 -8.05 2.00
C THR A 50 -49.54 -6.56 1.81
N SER A 51 -48.41 -6.07 2.36
CA SER A 51 -48.05 -4.67 2.30
C SER A 51 -46.53 -4.49 2.20
N CYS A 52 -46.11 -3.75 1.18
CA CYS A 52 -44.73 -3.40 0.92
C CYS A 52 -44.65 -1.99 0.34
N ASP A 53 -45.39 -1.08 0.97
CA ASP A 53 -45.36 0.33 0.62
C ASP A 53 -44.00 0.90 0.98
N ILE A 54 -43.40 1.60 0.02
CA ILE A 54 -42.12 2.27 0.15
C ILE A 54 -42.29 3.72 -0.32
N LEU A 55 -41.49 4.60 0.26
CA LEU A 55 -41.27 5.95 -0.23
C LEU A 55 -40.30 5.91 -1.42
N THR A 56 -40.21 7.04 -2.13
CA THR A 56 -39.20 7.26 -3.18
C THR A 56 -38.15 8.30 -2.75
N GLU A 57 -38.33 8.85 -1.56
CA GLU A 57 -37.43 9.80 -0.92
C GLU A 57 -37.49 9.68 0.61
N SER A 58 -36.37 9.98 1.25
CA SER A 58 -36.27 10.14 2.71
C SER A 58 -35.08 11.03 3.06
N SER A 59 -35.11 11.59 4.27
CA SER A 59 -34.10 12.55 4.75
C SER A 59 -33.37 12.05 5.98
N ALA A 60 -32.10 12.45 6.14
CA ALA A 60 -31.33 12.32 7.37
C ALA A 60 -30.44 13.54 7.60
N THR A 61 -30.29 13.96 8.85
CA THR A 61 -29.44 15.10 9.21
C THR A 61 -27.99 14.66 9.39
N LEU A 62 -27.07 15.31 8.67
CA LEU A 62 -25.64 15.17 8.94
C LEU A 62 -25.31 15.99 10.19
N ASN A 63 -24.73 15.34 11.19
CA ASN A 63 -24.22 16.00 12.40
C ASN A 63 -22.71 15.75 12.46
N ILE A 64 -21.92 16.83 12.43
CA ILE A 64 -20.47 16.77 12.60
C ILE A 64 -20.10 17.57 13.86
N PRO A 65 -19.33 17.01 14.81
CA PRO A 65 -18.95 17.74 16.01
C PRO A 65 -18.17 19.04 15.72
N GLY A 66 -18.87 20.18 15.78
CA GLY A 66 -18.31 21.49 15.49
C GLY A 66 -18.05 21.73 14.00
N THR A 67 -17.42 22.85 13.66
CA THR A 67 -17.10 23.17 12.26
C THR A 67 -15.82 22.44 11.82
N LYS A 68 -15.98 21.26 11.23
CA LYS A 68 -14.88 20.46 10.67
C LYS A 68 -14.91 20.44 9.15
N GLU A 69 -13.74 20.26 8.55
CA GLU A 69 -13.64 20.11 7.09
C GLU A 69 -13.99 18.67 6.69
N VAL A 70 -14.99 18.51 5.81
CA VAL A 70 -15.27 17.22 5.17
C VAL A 70 -14.14 16.88 4.21
N VAL A 71 -13.61 15.67 4.28
CA VAL A 71 -12.50 15.19 3.45
C VAL A 71 -13.01 14.25 2.37
N ALA A 72 -13.94 13.37 2.74
CA ALA A 72 -14.59 12.42 1.85
C ALA A 72 -16.03 12.12 2.29
N ALA A 73 -16.89 11.77 1.34
CA ALA A 73 -18.22 11.25 1.61
C ALA A 73 -18.63 10.19 0.59
N TYR A 74 -19.15 9.05 1.06
CA TYR A 74 -19.52 7.92 0.22
C TYR A 74 -20.97 7.51 0.46
N LEU A 75 -21.78 7.56 -0.60
CA LEU A 75 -23.19 7.19 -0.57
C LEU A 75 -23.35 5.72 -0.94
N TYR A 76 -24.09 5.00 -0.11
CA TYR A 76 -24.56 3.65 -0.34
C TYR A 76 -26.09 3.67 -0.38
N TRP A 77 -26.70 2.99 -1.35
CA TRP A 77 -28.14 2.73 -1.35
C TRP A 77 -28.41 1.31 -1.81
N SER A 78 -29.48 0.72 -1.29
CA SER A 78 -29.71 -0.71 -1.42
C SER A 78 -31.21 -1.01 -1.45
N GLY A 79 -31.58 -2.15 -2.05
CA GLY A 79 -32.95 -2.62 -2.01
C GLY A 79 -33.20 -3.86 -2.88
N ASN A 80 -34.47 -4.26 -2.99
CA ASN A 80 -34.84 -5.40 -3.83
C ASN A 80 -34.83 -5.03 -5.33
N GLY A 81 -34.20 -5.87 -6.15
CA GLY A 81 -34.15 -5.71 -7.60
C GLY A 81 -33.04 -6.53 -8.24
N ASN A 82 -33.33 -7.14 -9.39
CA ASN A 82 -32.28 -7.68 -10.24
C ASN A 82 -31.56 -6.56 -11.02
N GLN A 83 -30.55 -6.91 -11.82
CA GLN A 83 -29.75 -5.95 -12.57
C GLN A 83 -30.56 -4.96 -13.44
N LYS A 84 -31.75 -5.34 -13.92
CA LYS A 84 -32.60 -4.48 -14.75
C LYS A 84 -33.56 -3.62 -13.93
N GLU A 85 -33.76 -3.98 -12.67
CA GLU A 85 -34.71 -3.35 -11.74
C GLU A 85 -34.00 -2.45 -10.73
N ALA A 86 -32.73 -2.69 -10.45
CA ALA A 86 -31.90 -1.86 -9.59
C ALA A 86 -31.91 -0.41 -10.09
N ASP A 87 -32.27 0.52 -9.21
CA ASP A 87 -32.20 1.93 -9.52
C ASP A 87 -30.79 2.45 -9.27
N LEU A 88 -30.13 2.91 -10.33
CA LEU A 88 -28.73 3.34 -10.31
C LEU A 88 -28.59 4.85 -10.44
N ASN A 89 -29.69 5.60 -10.49
CA ASN A 89 -29.68 7.05 -10.64
C ASN A 89 -30.63 7.67 -9.61
N VAL A 90 -30.05 8.29 -8.60
CA VAL A 90 -30.78 8.94 -7.51
C VAL A 90 -30.43 10.42 -7.47
N LYS A 91 -31.09 11.19 -6.59
CA LYS A 91 -30.71 12.57 -6.32
C LYS A 91 -30.38 12.75 -4.85
N LEU A 92 -29.26 13.39 -4.56
CA LEU A 92 -28.89 13.82 -3.22
C LEU A 92 -28.99 15.35 -3.15
N ASN A 93 -29.92 15.87 -2.34
CA ASN A 93 -30.24 17.30 -2.25
C ASN A 93 -30.53 17.94 -3.64
N GLY A 94 -31.20 17.17 -4.50
CA GLY A 94 -31.56 17.59 -5.86
C GLY A 94 -30.42 17.50 -6.89
N VAL A 95 -29.20 17.13 -6.48
CA VAL A 95 -28.07 16.87 -7.39
C VAL A 95 -28.12 15.42 -7.87
N ASP A 96 -28.02 15.20 -9.18
CA ASP A 96 -28.03 13.85 -9.76
C ASP A 96 -26.78 13.07 -9.33
N VAL A 97 -27.00 11.84 -8.86
CA VAL A 97 -25.95 10.89 -8.46
C VAL A 97 -26.16 9.59 -9.23
N GLN A 98 -25.15 9.22 -10.02
CA GLN A 98 -25.10 7.96 -10.73
C GLN A 98 -24.23 6.96 -9.97
N SER A 99 -24.68 5.71 -9.86
CA SER A 99 -23.90 4.63 -9.27
C SER A 99 -22.59 4.39 -10.02
N GLU A 100 -21.49 4.37 -9.28
CA GLU A 100 -20.15 4.00 -9.75
C GLU A 100 -19.90 2.49 -9.65
N ARG A 101 -20.60 1.82 -8.72
CA ARG A 101 -20.47 0.38 -8.47
C ARG A 101 -21.81 -0.21 -8.07
N LEU A 102 -22.16 -1.33 -8.71
CA LEU A 102 -23.34 -2.14 -8.44
C LEU A 102 -22.93 -3.54 -7.97
N ASN A 103 -23.40 -3.93 -6.79
CA ASN A 103 -23.35 -5.29 -6.27
C ASN A 103 -24.73 -5.95 -6.40
N LEU A 104 -24.76 -7.25 -6.73
CA LEU A 104 -26.00 -8.01 -6.89
C LEU A 104 -25.91 -9.35 -6.15
N LEU A 105 -26.96 -9.67 -5.39
CA LEU A 105 -27.17 -10.95 -4.74
C LEU A 105 -28.47 -11.57 -5.26
N ALA A 106 -28.44 -12.85 -5.64
CA ALA A 106 -29.65 -13.56 -6.02
C ALA A 106 -30.45 -13.97 -4.78
N ALA A 107 -31.78 -13.82 -4.81
CA ALA A 107 -32.65 -14.31 -3.75
C ALA A 107 -33.04 -15.77 -4.05
N GLY A 108 -32.22 -16.69 -3.56
CA GLY A 108 -32.40 -18.13 -3.82
C GLY A 108 -32.14 -18.53 -5.28
N ALA A 109 -32.90 -19.51 -5.77
CA ALA A 109 -32.64 -20.14 -7.08
C ALA A 109 -33.32 -19.43 -8.27
N ASP A 110 -34.27 -18.53 -8.03
CA ASP A 110 -34.96 -17.80 -9.10
C ASP A 110 -34.20 -16.51 -9.44
N PRO A 111 -33.60 -16.40 -10.65
CA PRO A 111 -32.82 -15.23 -11.03
C PRO A 111 -33.66 -13.95 -11.18
N ASN A 112 -35.00 -14.04 -11.11
CA ASN A 112 -35.88 -12.87 -11.14
C ASN A 112 -35.97 -12.15 -9.80
N TYR A 113 -35.54 -12.79 -8.71
CA TYR A 113 -35.49 -12.21 -7.38
C TYR A 113 -34.03 -11.96 -7.01
N ALA A 114 -33.74 -10.73 -6.62
CA ALA A 114 -32.41 -10.33 -6.27
C ALA A 114 -32.44 -9.09 -5.39
N TYR A 115 -31.29 -8.78 -4.84
CA TYR A 115 -31.01 -7.61 -4.04
C TYR A 115 -29.84 -6.89 -4.69
N PHE A 116 -29.85 -5.57 -4.58
CA PHE A 116 -28.75 -4.76 -5.09
C PHE A 116 -28.25 -3.81 -4.02
N SER A 117 -26.96 -3.51 -4.08
CA SER A 117 -26.35 -2.38 -3.40
C SER A 117 -25.57 -1.56 -4.41
N ALA A 118 -25.76 -0.25 -4.37
CA ALA A 118 -25.13 0.73 -5.22
C ALA A 118 -24.29 1.71 -4.39
N PHE A 119 -23.22 2.19 -5.00
CA PHE A 119 -22.24 3.09 -4.38
C PHE A 119 -21.91 4.27 -5.28
N ALA A 120 -21.64 5.44 -4.68
CA ALA A 120 -21.05 6.59 -5.36
C ALA A 120 -20.22 7.48 -4.40
N ASP A 121 -19.16 8.12 -4.90
CA ASP A 121 -18.45 9.18 -4.19
C ASP A 121 -19.24 10.50 -4.29
N VAL A 122 -19.80 10.94 -3.16
CA VAL A 122 -20.60 12.17 -3.05
C VAL A 122 -19.86 13.28 -2.31
N THR A 123 -18.53 13.18 -2.19
CA THR A 123 -17.68 14.14 -1.47
C THR A 123 -17.94 15.57 -1.91
N SER A 124 -18.06 15.80 -3.22
CA SER A 124 -18.30 17.14 -3.77
C SER A 124 -19.66 17.73 -3.35
N ILE A 125 -20.70 16.90 -3.28
CA ILE A 125 -22.05 17.29 -2.84
C ILE A 125 -22.01 17.61 -1.34
N VAL A 126 -21.42 16.74 -0.52
CA VAL A 126 -21.38 16.96 0.93
C VAL A 126 -20.52 18.18 1.29
N LYS A 127 -19.41 18.43 0.57
CA LYS A 127 -18.62 19.66 0.72
C LYS A 127 -19.41 20.92 0.32
N GLN A 128 -20.30 20.82 -0.66
CA GLN A 128 -21.10 21.95 -1.13
C GLN A 128 -22.20 22.32 -0.12
N PHE A 129 -22.93 21.34 0.39
CA PHE A 129 -24.07 21.56 1.28
C PHE A 129 -23.68 21.68 2.76
N GLY A 130 -22.58 21.04 3.16
CA GLY A 130 -22.08 21.07 4.54
C GLY A 130 -22.96 20.30 5.51
N GLU A 131 -22.92 20.70 6.79
CA GLU A 131 -23.75 20.13 7.85
C GLU A 131 -25.21 20.60 7.70
N THR A 132 -26.08 19.72 7.20
CA THR A 132 -27.48 20.03 6.91
C THR A 132 -28.33 18.75 6.84
N GLU A 133 -29.62 18.90 6.55
CA GLU A 133 -30.48 17.77 6.19
C GLU A 133 -30.18 17.32 4.75
N TYR A 134 -29.89 16.04 4.59
CA TYR A 134 -29.70 15.40 3.29
C TYR A 134 -30.94 14.60 2.92
N THR A 135 -31.53 14.91 1.77
CA THR A 135 -32.64 14.17 1.18
C THR A 135 -32.11 13.34 0.01
N LEU A 136 -32.20 12.02 0.13
CA LEU A 136 -32.10 11.14 -1.04
C LEU A 136 -33.49 11.02 -1.66
N SER A 137 -33.59 11.27 -2.96
CA SER A 137 -34.83 11.22 -3.73
C SER A 137 -34.62 10.48 -5.05
N GLU A 138 -35.72 10.19 -5.74
CA GLU A 138 -35.76 9.42 -7.01
C GLU A 138 -35.24 7.98 -6.87
N LEU A 139 -35.15 7.42 -5.66
CA LEU A 139 -34.93 5.99 -5.46
C LEU A 139 -36.26 5.25 -5.60
N ASP A 140 -36.65 4.92 -6.83
CA ASP A 140 -38.00 4.42 -7.13
C ASP A 140 -38.02 2.93 -7.52
N LEU A 141 -38.32 2.08 -6.53
CA LEU A 141 -38.52 0.64 -6.74
C LEU A 141 -40.00 0.25 -6.85
N THR A 142 -40.94 1.21 -6.86
CA THR A 142 -42.38 0.95 -6.72
C THR A 142 -42.96 0.07 -7.83
N LYS A 143 -42.33 0.06 -9.00
CA LYS A 143 -42.74 -0.75 -10.18
C LYS A 143 -42.63 -2.24 -9.93
N HIS A 144 -41.66 -2.69 -9.14
CA HIS A 144 -41.38 -4.11 -8.93
C HIS A 144 -41.42 -4.53 -7.46
N ILE A 145 -41.42 -3.62 -6.49
CA ILE A 145 -41.37 -3.95 -5.06
C ILE A 145 -42.49 -4.89 -4.61
N LYS A 146 -43.66 -4.83 -5.27
CA LYS A 146 -44.83 -5.68 -4.96
C LYS A 146 -44.55 -7.18 -4.97
N LYS A 147 -43.59 -7.65 -5.78
CA LYS A 147 -43.23 -9.07 -5.81
C LYS A 147 -42.41 -9.52 -4.58
N TYR A 148 -41.87 -8.57 -3.82
CA TYR A 148 -41.05 -8.79 -2.62
C TYR A 148 -41.82 -8.52 -1.32
N CYS A 149 -43.15 -8.32 -1.38
CA CYS A 149 -43.96 -8.09 -0.19
C CYS A 149 -43.71 -9.15 0.90
N GLY A 150 -43.44 -8.70 2.12
CA GLY A 150 -43.06 -9.53 3.27
C GLY A 150 -41.55 -9.64 3.50
N GLY A 151 -40.71 -9.33 2.52
CA GLY A 151 -39.24 -9.28 2.63
C GLY A 151 -38.69 -8.15 1.76
N ASN A 152 -39.34 -6.98 1.85
CA ASN A 152 -38.99 -5.80 1.09
C ASN A 152 -38.16 -4.85 1.94
N TYR A 153 -37.07 -4.33 1.38
CA TYR A 153 -36.29 -3.26 1.97
C TYR A 153 -35.78 -2.31 0.91
N VAL A 154 -35.62 -1.05 1.32
CA VAL A 154 -35.00 0.01 0.54
C VAL A 154 -34.41 1.03 1.51
N GLY A 155 -33.16 1.42 1.34
CA GLY A 155 -32.54 2.40 2.22
C GLY A 155 -31.26 3.00 1.65
N TRP A 156 -30.72 3.98 2.35
CA TRP A 156 -29.48 4.65 2.00
C TRP A 156 -28.71 5.13 3.22
N ALA A 157 -27.39 5.23 3.08
CA ALA A 157 -26.50 5.81 4.08
C ALA A 157 -25.32 6.52 3.42
N ILE A 158 -24.75 7.51 4.11
CA ILE A 158 -23.52 8.18 3.73
C ILE A 158 -22.50 8.00 4.86
N VAL A 159 -21.31 7.53 4.51
CA VAL A 159 -20.12 7.64 5.37
C VAL A 159 -19.47 8.99 5.09
N VAL A 160 -19.27 9.82 6.12
CA VAL A 160 -18.58 11.11 6.01
C VAL A 160 -17.32 11.09 6.85
N VAL A 161 -16.18 11.29 6.19
CA VAL A 161 -14.86 11.44 6.84
C VAL A 161 -14.52 12.93 6.89
N TYR A 162 -14.10 13.41 8.06
CA TYR A 162 -13.75 14.80 8.29
C TYR A 162 -12.42 14.94 9.01
N ASN A 163 -11.77 16.09 8.84
CA ASN A 163 -10.53 16.43 9.54
C ASN A 163 -10.85 17.00 10.93
N ASP A 164 -10.27 16.40 11.98
CA ASP A 164 -10.29 16.89 13.35
C ASP A 164 -8.86 17.04 13.89
N GLU A 165 -8.35 18.26 13.89
CA GLU A 165 -7.01 18.59 14.40
C GLU A 165 -6.79 18.26 15.90
N ASN A 166 -7.85 18.01 16.67
CA ASN A 166 -7.72 17.57 18.06
C ASN A 166 -7.42 16.06 18.18
N ILE A 167 -7.54 15.33 17.08
CA ILE A 167 -7.23 13.92 16.97
C ILE A 167 -5.91 13.83 16.20
N GLU A 168 -4.89 13.21 16.80
CA GLU A 168 -3.61 12.97 16.13
C GLU A 168 -3.40 11.47 15.94
N ASN A 169 -2.78 11.10 14.81
CA ASN A 169 -2.39 9.73 14.50
C ASN A 169 -3.54 8.72 14.54
N ASN A 170 -4.70 9.12 14.05
CA ASN A 170 -5.83 8.23 13.88
C ASN A 170 -5.85 7.69 12.45
N LEU A 171 -6.45 6.53 12.31
CA LEU A 171 -6.73 5.90 11.03
C LEU A 171 -8.24 5.69 10.94
N VAL A 172 -8.84 6.26 9.89
CA VAL A 172 -10.18 5.88 9.45
C VAL A 172 -10.04 4.93 8.27
N ALA A 173 -10.50 3.70 8.42
CA ALA A 173 -10.52 2.68 7.37
C ALA A 173 -11.97 2.32 7.02
N ILE A 174 -12.31 2.37 5.74
CA ILE A 174 -13.63 2.01 5.21
C ILE A 174 -13.48 0.71 4.45
N TYR A 175 -14.28 -0.28 4.85
CA TYR A 175 -14.44 -1.55 4.18
C TYR A 175 -15.84 -1.60 3.61
N ASP A 176 -15.98 -2.01 2.35
CA ASP A 176 -17.28 -2.11 1.72
C ASP A 176 -17.43 -3.38 0.88
N GLY A 177 -18.68 -3.79 0.72
CA GLY A 177 -19.07 -5.02 0.05
C GLY A 177 -20.57 -5.21 0.03
N PHE A 178 -21.01 -6.43 -0.25
CA PHE A 178 -22.41 -6.80 -0.15
C PHE A 178 -22.54 -8.31 0.02
N GLU A 179 -22.57 -8.78 1.26
CA GLU A 179 -22.63 -10.21 1.57
C GLU A 179 -23.93 -10.57 2.28
N ASN A 180 -24.49 -11.76 1.99
CA ASN A 180 -25.71 -12.26 2.64
C ASN A 180 -25.41 -13.22 3.79
N LEU A 181 -26.10 -13.02 4.90
CA LEU A 181 -26.32 -14.01 5.92
C LEU A 181 -27.74 -14.55 5.79
N ASP A 182 -27.89 -15.86 5.88
CA ASP A 182 -29.19 -16.55 5.95
C ASP A 182 -29.02 -17.95 6.54
N ILE A 183 -30.09 -18.74 6.64
CA ILE A 183 -30.02 -20.11 7.16
C ILE A 183 -29.09 -21.06 6.38
N GLY A 184 -28.82 -20.76 5.11
CA GLY A 184 -27.90 -21.49 4.24
C GLY A 184 -26.45 -21.00 4.33
N ASN A 185 -26.27 -19.72 4.70
CA ASN A 185 -24.99 -19.09 5.01
C ASN A 185 -25.04 -18.38 6.38
N PRO A 186 -25.09 -19.12 7.50
CA PRO A 186 -25.44 -18.56 8.81
C PRO A 186 -24.30 -17.80 9.48
N ILE A 187 -23.11 -17.77 8.88
CA ILE A 187 -21.91 -17.15 9.45
C ILE A 187 -21.11 -16.46 8.36
N ILE A 188 -20.73 -15.21 8.61
CA ILE A 188 -19.72 -14.49 7.85
C ILE A 188 -18.57 -14.14 8.80
N ASN A 189 -17.33 -14.32 8.34
CA ASN A 189 -16.13 -13.84 9.03
C ASN A 189 -15.40 -12.86 8.10
N ILE A 190 -15.11 -11.67 8.61
CA ILE A 190 -14.40 -10.59 7.91
C ILE A 190 -13.19 -10.25 8.76
N VAL A 191 -12.01 -10.31 8.15
CA VAL A 191 -10.75 -9.94 8.79
C VAL A 191 -10.40 -8.53 8.35
N LEU A 192 -10.30 -7.61 9.31
CA LEU A 192 -9.83 -6.24 9.07
C LEU A 192 -8.35 -6.17 9.40
N ASP A 193 -7.55 -5.54 8.55
CA ASP A 193 -6.09 -5.39 8.72
C ASP A 193 -5.60 -4.01 8.21
N GLY A 194 -4.29 -3.81 8.12
CA GLY A 194 -3.71 -2.55 7.64
C GLY A 194 -3.70 -1.42 8.68
N PHE A 195 -3.78 -1.76 9.96
CA PHE A 195 -3.66 -0.85 11.10
C PHE A 195 -2.79 -1.46 12.20
N ARG A 196 -2.35 -0.63 13.14
CA ARG A 196 -1.73 -1.08 14.38
C ARG A 196 -2.25 -0.23 15.52
N ILE A 197 -3.08 -0.82 16.37
CA ILE A 197 -3.74 -0.10 17.47
C ILE A 197 -2.69 0.34 18.48
N THR A 198 -2.64 1.64 18.75
CA THR A 198 -1.75 2.23 19.76
C THR A 198 -2.46 2.71 21.00
N ASN A 199 -3.77 2.91 20.88
CA ASN A 199 -4.62 3.26 22.00
C ASN A 199 -6.05 2.74 21.76
N ALA A 200 -6.46 1.77 22.57
CA ALA A 200 -7.79 1.19 22.49
C ALA A 200 -8.91 2.17 22.91
N ALA A 201 -8.65 3.06 23.88
CA ALA A 201 -9.68 3.84 24.59
C ALA A 201 -10.52 4.79 23.73
N ASN A 202 -10.05 5.14 22.53
CA ASN A 202 -10.72 6.07 21.62
C ASN A 202 -11.02 5.42 20.27
N SER A 203 -11.03 4.08 20.22
CA SER A 203 -11.31 3.34 18.99
C SER A 203 -12.80 3.07 18.87
N LYS A 204 -13.35 3.19 17.67
CA LYS A 204 -14.78 2.94 17.39
C LYS A 204 -14.95 2.26 16.05
N ILE A 205 -16.03 1.51 15.90
CA ILE A 205 -16.36 0.78 14.68
C ILE A 205 -17.84 0.92 14.38
N SER A 206 -18.19 1.09 13.11
CA SER A 206 -19.58 1.22 12.67
C SER A 206 -19.91 0.26 11.56
N PHE A 207 -21.17 -0.15 11.52
CA PHE A 207 -21.69 -1.13 10.60
C PHE A 207 -22.91 -0.61 9.88
N LEU A 208 -22.97 -0.88 8.57
CA LEU A 208 -24.15 -0.73 7.75
C LEU A 208 -24.62 -2.11 7.31
N ALA A 209 -25.82 -2.48 7.75
CA ALA A 209 -26.49 -3.69 7.34
C ALA A 209 -27.91 -3.39 6.85
N TRP A 210 -28.43 -4.28 6.00
CA TRP A 210 -29.77 -4.19 5.45
C TRP A 210 -30.56 -5.47 5.75
N GLU A 211 -31.89 -5.36 5.70
CA GLU A 211 -32.84 -6.43 6.05
C GLU A 211 -32.78 -6.94 7.50
N GLY A 212 -32.27 -6.16 8.46
CA GLY A 212 -32.41 -6.53 9.88
C GLY A 212 -33.87 -6.48 10.35
N ASP A 213 -34.30 -7.44 11.18
CA ASP A 213 -35.63 -7.49 11.79
C ASP A 213 -35.56 -7.52 13.33
N ALA A 214 -36.10 -6.48 13.97
CA ALA A 214 -36.21 -6.38 15.43
C ALA A 214 -36.91 -7.59 16.10
N SER A 215 -37.75 -8.31 15.36
CA SER A 215 -38.53 -9.45 15.82
C SER A 215 -37.86 -10.82 15.62
N LEU A 216 -36.75 -10.91 14.88
CA LEU A 216 -36.07 -12.16 14.51
C LEU A 216 -34.68 -12.37 15.14
N ALA A 217 -34.56 -12.06 16.43
CA ALA A 217 -33.34 -12.15 17.25
C ALA A 217 -32.68 -13.55 17.46
N SER A 218 -32.96 -14.56 16.63
CA SER A 218 -32.44 -15.91 16.85
C SER A 218 -31.04 -16.07 16.26
N GLY A 219 -30.02 -16.04 17.11
CA GLY A 219 -28.62 -16.25 16.73
C GLY A 219 -28.02 -15.08 15.95
N GLU A 220 -28.62 -13.89 16.08
CA GLU A 220 -28.19 -12.66 15.41
C GLU A 220 -27.15 -11.92 16.24
N GLU A 221 -25.92 -12.43 16.17
CA GLU A 221 -24.81 -11.97 16.98
C GLU A 221 -23.78 -11.29 16.08
N LEU A 222 -23.30 -10.15 16.55
CA LEU A 222 -22.10 -9.48 16.04
C LEU A 222 -21.00 -9.69 17.07
N LEU A 223 -19.87 -10.25 16.64
CA LEU A 223 -18.72 -10.50 17.49
C LEU A 223 -17.49 -9.79 16.92
N ILE A 224 -16.70 -9.22 17.82
CA ILE A 224 -15.38 -8.65 17.52
C ILE A 224 -14.36 -9.41 18.35
N ASN A 225 -13.39 -10.03 17.71
CA ASN A 225 -12.39 -10.88 18.36
C ASN A 225 -13.04 -11.95 19.27
N ASP A 226 -14.05 -12.65 18.75
CA ASP A 226 -14.88 -13.66 19.43
C ASP A 226 -15.68 -13.15 20.66
N LEU A 227 -15.72 -11.84 20.90
CA LEU A 227 -16.53 -11.23 21.96
C LEU A 227 -17.81 -10.63 21.37
N THR A 228 -18.96 -11.08 21.86
CA THR A 228 -20.27 -10.54 21.43
C THR A 228 -20.40 -9.08 21.80
N VAL A 229 -20.70 -8.24 20.81
CA VAL A 229 -20.90 -6.82 20.96
C VAL A 229 -22.36 -6.54 21.34
N SER A 230 -22.57 -5.61 22.26
CA SER A 230 -23.92 -5.14 22.60
C SER A 230 -23.89 -3.76 23.25
N ASN A 231 -25.01 -3.06 23.18
CA ASN A 231 -25.25 -1.81 23.91
C ASN A 231 -26.75 -1.67 24.23
N ALA A 232 -27.19 -0.49 24.69
CA ALA A 232 -28.60 -0.26 25.06
C ALA A 232 -29.56 -0.26 23.86
N LEU A 233 -29.07 0.11 22.67
CA LEU A 233 -29.81 0.14 21.43
C LEU A 233 -29.79 -1.24 20.74
N ASN A 234 -28.67 -1.96 20.85
CA ASN A 234 -28.37 -3.21 20.14
C ASN A 234 -28.12 -4.35 21.15
N PRO A 235 -29.15 -5.15 21.48
CA PRO A 235 -29.02 -6.31 22.35
C PRO A 235 -28.03 -7.36 21.79
N ALA A 236 -27.35 -8.09 22.68
CA ALA A 236 -26.31 -9.06 22.29
C ALA A 236 -26.78 -10.18 21.34
N ASN A 237 -28.07 -10.50 21.35
CA ASN A 237 -28.65 -11.51 20.47
C ASN A 237 -29.49 -10.93 19.32
N ASN A 238 -29.49 -9.61 19.14
CA ASN A 238 -30.12 -8.96 18.00
C ASN A 238 -29.37 -7.67 17.65
N ALA A 239 -28.24 -7.82 16.98
CA ALA A 239 -27.46 -6.69 16.49
C ALA A 239 -28.04 -6.03 15.22
N PHE A 240 -29.03 -6.66 14.56
CA PHE A 240 -29.64 -6.20 13.31
C PHE A 240 -31.14 -5.94 13.51
N ASN A 241 -31.44 -4.95 14.34
CA ASN A 241 -32.74 -4.77 14.98
C ASN A 241 -33.48 -3.49 14.53
N CYS A 242 -33.23 -3.01 13.32
CA CYS A 242 -33.81 -1.79 12.75
C CYS A 242 -33.44 -0.53 13.55
N THR A 243 -32.16 -0.35 13.89
CA THR A 243 -31.72 0.82 14.65
C THR A 243 -30.69 1.71 13.94
N ASN A 244 -30.54 2.91 14.48
CA ASN A 244 -29.56 3.88 14.01
C ASN A 244 -28.97 4.64 15.19
N THR A 245 -27.71 4.32 15.51
CA THR A 245 -26.98 4.94 16.63
C THR A 245 -26.82 6.44 16.45
N TYR A 246 -26.59 6.95 15.23
CA TYR A 246 -26.33 8.37 14.97
C TYR A 246 -27.55 9.27 15.17
N SER A 247 -28.75 8.73 15.00
CA SER A 247 -30.02 9.43 15.28
C SER A 247 -30.71 8.95 16.56
N ASN A 248 -30.15 7.94 17.23
CA ASN A 248 -30.75 7.22 18.36
C ASN A 248 -32.20 6.78 18.04
N SER A 249 -32.39 6.23 16.84
CA SER A 249 -33.69 5.78 16.33
C SER A 249 -33.84 4.27 16.44
N THR A 250 -35.07 3.82 16.72
CA THR A 250 -35.52 2.42 16.61
C THR A 250 -36.56 2.23 15.50
N GLU A 251 -36.70 3.23 14.63
CA GLU A 251 -37.62 3.22 13.48
C GLU A 251 -36.80 3.20 12.17
N MET A 252 -35.71 2.44 12.15
CA MET A 252 -34.82 2.29 11.01
C MET A 252 -35.22 1.03 10.21
N TRP A 253 -36.47 0.97 9.73
CA TRP A 253 -37.06 -0.26 9.20
C TRP A 253 -36.18 -0.96 8.16
N ASN A 254 -35.82 -2.22 8.44
CA ASN A 254 -35.06 -3.14 7.60
C ASN A 254 -33.65 -2.64 7.26
N MET A 255 -33.06 -1.85 8.16
CA MET A 255 -31.74 -1.24 8.01
C MET A 255 -31.11 -1.01 9.39
N ASP A 256 -29.81 -1.26 9.51
CA ASP A 256 -29.05 -0.99 10.72
C ASP A 256 -27.88 -0.07 10.39
N LEU A 257 -27.71 0.97 11.20
CA LEU A 257 -26.64 1.95 11.05
C LEU A 257 -26.07 2.28 12.44
N ASP A 258 -25.16 1.43 12.89
CA ASP A 258 -24.79 1.37 14.30
C ASP A 258 -23.30 1.52 14.54
N GLU A 259 -22.98 2.25 15.60
CA GLU A 259 -21.62 2.49 16.06
C GLU A 259 -21.42 1.80 17.41
N TYR A 260 -20.25 1.20 17.59
CA TYR A 260 -19.84 0.54 18.81
C TYR A 260 -18.50 1.09 19.29
N ASP A 261 -18.40 1.29 20.60
CA ASP A 261 -17.12 1.50 21.27
C ASP A 261 -16.26 0.24 21.13
N LEU A 262 -15.05 0.41 20.61
CA LEU A 262 -14.16 -0.70 20.33
C LEU A 262 -13.20 -0.98 21.49
N SER A 263 -13.13 -0.08 22.48
CA SER A 263 -12.07 -0.05 23.49
C SER A 263 -11.93 -1.34 24.32
N THR A 264 -13.01 -2.09 24.51
CA THR A 264 -13.02 -3.35 25.27
C THR A 264 -12.79 -4.60 24.43
N TYR A 265 -12.66 -4.45 23.11
CA TYR A 265 -12.58 -5.56 22.14
C TYR A 265 -11.21 -5.66 21.47
N VAL A 266 -10.33 -4.69 21.73
CA VAL A 266 -9.01 -4.57 21.10
C VAL A 266 -7.96 -4.23 22.14
N GLU A 267 -6.74 -4.66 21.87
CA GLU A 267 -5.57 -4.39 22.69
C GLU A 267 -4.57 -3.51 21.92
N VAL A 268 -3.65 -2.89 22.67
CA VAL A 268 -2.50 -2.22 22.06
C VAL A 268 -1.65 -3.26 21.32
N ASP A 269 -1.16 -2.88 20.14
CA ASP A 269 -0.43 -3.71 19.19
C ASP A 269 -1.26 -4.69 18.36
N ASP A 270 -2.59 -4.71 18.51
CA ASP A 270 -3.45 -5.43 17.57
C ASP A 270 -3.28 -4.88 16.15
N THR A 271 -3.07 -5.79 15.21
CA THR A 271 -2.87 -5.50 13.77
C THR A 271 -3.97 -6.09 12.89
N ILE A 272 -4.87 -6.86 13.51
CA ILE A 272 -5.97 -7.55 12.88
C ILE A 272 -7.18 -7.46 13.81
N LEU A 273 -8.37 -7.31 13.25
CA LEU A 273 -9.65 -7.50 13.94
C LEU A 273 -10.46 -8.58 13.22
N ASP A 274 -10.91 -9.58 13.97
CA ASP A 274 -11.87 -10.57 13.46
C ASP A 274 -13.29 -10.09 13.73
N ILE A 275 -14.04 -9.86 12.65
CA ILE A 275 -15.46 -9.53 12.71
C ILE A 275 -16.23 -10.77 12.30
N LYS A 276 -17.05 -11.27 13.21
CA LYS A 276 -17.92 -12.41 12.96
C LYS A 276 -19.36 -12.00 13.12
N VAL A 277 -20.16 -12.36 12.14
CA VAL A 277 -21.59 -12.11 12.14
C VAL A 277 -22.30 -13.44 11.99
N THR A 278 -23.35 -13.67 12.78
CA THR A 278 -24.15 -14.88 12.69
C THR A 278 -25.64 -14.57 12.57
N THR A 279 -26.40 -15.50 11.99
CA THR A 279 -27.86 -15.54 12.08
C THR A 279 -28.33 -17.00 12.08
N ALA A 280 -29.46 -17.29 12.71
CA ALA A 280 -30.08 -18.62 12.65
C ALA A 280 -31.49 -18.59 12.03
N ALA A 281 -32.01 -17.42 11.66
CA ALA A 281 -33.38 -17.27 11.17
C ALA A 281 -33.56 -16.18 10.13
N ASP A 282 -32.86 -15.05 10.28
CA ASP A 282 -33.07 -13.87 9.45
C ASP A 282 -32.20 -13.86 8.18
N VAL A 283 -32.53 -12.97 7.26
CA VAL A 283 -31.70 -12.61 6.12
C VAL A 283 -31.10 -11.23 6.37
N VAL A 284 -29.79 -11.15 6.52
CA VAL A 284 -29.09 -9.87 6.74
C VAL A 284 -28.08 -9.64 5.62
N PHE A 285 -28.07 -8.43 5.06
CA PHE A 285 -27.06 -8.02 4.08
C PHE A 285 -26.04 -7.08 4.68
N PHE A 286 -24.80 -7.55 4.81
CA PHE A 286 -23.71 -6.76 5.35
C PHE A 286 -23.04 -5.95 4.24
N ASN A 287 -22.90 -4.64 4.44
CA ASN A 287 -22.48 -3.72 3.39
C ASN A 287 -21.17 -3.00 3.69
N THR A 288 -21.12 -2.28 4.82
CA THR A 288 -20.01 -1.35 5.09
C THR A 288 -19.58 -1.47 6.54
N ILE A 289 -18.26 -1.46 6.75
CA ILE A 289 -17.62 -1.32 8.06
C ILE A 289 -16.76 -0.07 8.02
N VAL A 290 -16.88 0.79 9.03
CA VAL A 290 -15.97 1.93 9.20
C VAL A 290 -15.25 1.79 10.52
N LEU A 291 -13.93 1.71 10.48
CA LEU A 291 -13.06 1.58 11.63
C LEU A 291 -12.35 2.91 11.88
N SER A 292 -12.35 3.39 13.12
CA SER A 292 -11.50 4.48 13.59
C SER A 292 -10.65 3.98 14.74
N VAL A 293 -9.34 3.93 14.53
CA VAL A 293 -8.35 3.46 15.52
C VAL A 293 -7.12 4.35 15.53
N TYR A 294 -6.60 4.63 16.73
CA TYR A 294 -5.31 5.32 16.85
C TYR A 294 -4.21 4.42 16.32
N SER A 295 -3.65 4.77 15.18
CA SER A 295 -2.72 3.94 14.43
C SER A 295 -1.51 4.73 13.97
N VAL A 296 -0.33 4.19 14.25
CA VAL A 296 0.96 4.81 13.96
C VAL A 296 1.85 3.83 13.20
N PHE A 297 2.46 4.32 12.12
CA PHE A 297 3.38 3.61 11.25
C PHE A 297 4.55 4.54 10.89
N PRO A 298 5.82 4.11 11.07
CA PRO A 298 6.92 4.75 10.38
C PRO A 298 6.85 4.49 8.86
N ASP A 299 7.65 5.20 8.08
CA ASP A 299 7.83 4.98 6.64
C ASP A 299 9.31 5.17 6.28
N ALA A 300 10.10 4.13 6.51
CA ALA A 300 11.53 4.07 6.36
C ALA A 300 11.93 4.02 4.88
N THR A 301 12.43 5.14 4.39
CA THR A 301 13.09 5.22 3.09
C THR A 301 14.61 5.21 3.27
N MET A 302 15.33 4.76 2.25
CA MET A 302 16.80 4.78 2.25
C MET A 302 17.35 5.40 0.96
N THR A 303 18.50 6.08 1.07
CA THR A 303 19.32 6.49 -0.07
C THR A 303 20.79 6.11 0.16
N LEU A 304 21.44 5.54 -0.86
CA LEU A 304 22.89 5.32 -0.89
C LEU A 304 23.56 6.55 -1.49
N ASP A 305 24.14 7.40 -0.65
CA ASP A 305 24.58 8.75 -1.02
C ASP A 305 25.91 8.76 -1.76
N SER A 306 26.90 8.05 -1.21
CA SER A 306 28.25 8.00 -1.77
C SER A 306 29.04 6.81 -1.24
N TYR A 307 30.17 6.52 -1.88
CA TYR A 307 31.10 5.51 -1.41
C TYR A 307 32.55 5.99 -1.54
N LYS A 308 33.42 5.39 -0.75
CA LYS A 308 34.88 5.54 -0.82
C LYS A 308 35.52 4.16 -0.80
N ASN A 309 36.33 3.87 -1.81
CA ASN A 309 37.12 2.63 -1.89
C ASN A 309 38.60 2.91 -1.59
N TYR A 310 39.33 1.85 -1.28
CA TYR A 310 40.78 1.91 -1.06
C TYR A 310 41.50 0.94 -1.99
N CYS A 311 42.53 1.42 -2.67
CA CYS A 311 43.20 0.64 -3.70
C CYS A 311 43.92 -0.58 -3.19
N ASN A 312 43.87 -1.64 -4.00
CA ASN A 312 44.34 -2.98 -3.63
C ASN A 312 43.64 -3.57 -2.40
N THR A 313 42.58 -2.92 -1.90
CA THR A 313 41.68 -3.48 -0.90
C THR A 313 40.35 -3.82 -1.56
N ARG A 314 39.53 -4.57 -0.84
CA ARG A 314 38.11 -4.76 -1.16
C ARG A 314 37.23 -4.17 -0.06
N VAL A 315 37.71 -3.10 0.56
CA VAL A 315 37.02 -2.37 1.62
C VAL A 315 36.35 -1.15 1.00
N VAL A 316 35.08 -0.95 1.31
CA VAL A 316 34.30 0.21 0.86
C VAL A 316 33.62 0.84 2.05
N ASP A 317 33.85 2.12 2.26
CA ASP A 317 33.04 2.94 3.15
C ASP A 317 31.85 3.47 2.36
N VAL A 318 30.63 3.22 2.84
CA VAL A 318 29.38 3.61 2.21
C VAL A 318 28.69 4.62 3.12
N ASN A 319 28.42 5.81 2.58
CA ASN A 319 27.56 6.79 3.23
C ASN A 319 26.13 6.63 2.70
N TYR A 320 25.17 6.61 3.60
CA TYR A 320 23.77 6.40 3.28
C TYR A 320 22.88 7.15 4.24
N THR A 321 21.69 7.49 3.79
CA THR A 321 20.69 8.22 4.56
C THR A 321 19.45 7.35 4.76
N VAL A 322 18.93 7.32 5.98
CA VAL A 322 17.62 6.73 6.32
C VAL A 322 16.68 7.87 6.67
N ALA A 323 15.48 7.88 6.08
CA ALA A 323 14.50 8.92 6.28
C ALA A 323 13.14 8.35 6.65
N ASN A 324 12.35 9.15 7.37
CA ASN A 324 10.99 8.82 7.80
C ASN A 324 10.05 9.97 7.42
N HIS A 325 9.92 10.23 6.11
CA HIS A 325 9.26 11.44 5.62
C HIS A 325 7.73 11.37 5.62
N LYS A 326 7.13 10.20 5.34
CA LYS A 326 5.67 10.07 5.33
C LYS A 326 5.11 9.37 6.56
N GLY A 327 5.95 8.76 7.39
CA GLY A 327 5.52 8.06 8.59
C GLY A 327 4.84 9.01 9.58
N ASN A 328 3.83 8.52 10.28
CA ASN A 328 3.18 9.20 11.39
C ASN A 328 3.64 8.63 12.76
N HIS A 329 4.71 7.83 12.75
CA HIS A 329 5.44 7.36 13.93
C HIS A 329 6.95 7.47 13.71
N PRO A 330 7.77 7.71 14.75
CA PRO A 330 9.22 7.56 14.63
C PRO A 330 9.64 6.14 14.22
N LEU A 331 10.64 6.03 13.35
CA LEU A 331 11.34 4.77 13.06
C LEU A 331 12.34 4.52 14.19
N LYS A 332 12.14 3.44 14.94
CA LYS A 332 12.92 3.16 16.15
C LYS A 332 14.42 3.03 15.83
N LYS A 333 15.24 3.29 16.85
CA LYS A 333 16.66 2.89 16.81
C LYS A 333 16.78 1.36 16.65
N ASP A 334 17.96 0.90 16.27
CA ASP A 334 18.26 -0.51 16.05
C ASP A 334 17.47 -1.17 14.88
N THR A 335 16.79 -0.37 14.03
CA THR A 335 16.17 -0.85 12.80
C THR A 335 17.24 -1.41 11.87
N PRO A 336 17.10 -2.67 11.41
CA PRO A 336 18.14 -3.36 10.68
C PRO A 336 18.31 -2.81 9.26
N ILE A 337 19.52 -2.92 8.73
CA ILE A 337 19.85 -2.52 7.36
C ILE A 337 20.69 -3.63 6.74
N ALA A 338 20.30 -4.11 5.57
CA ALA A 338 21.02 -5.16 4.85
C ALA A 338 21.57 -4.64 3.51
N PHE A 339 22.77 -5.12 3.16
CA PHE A 339 23.47 -4.78 1.93
C PHE A 339 23.65 -6.01 1.06
N TYR A 340 23.37 -5.88 -0.23
CA TYR A 340 23.38 -6.97 -1.20
C TYR A 340 24.17 -6.63 -2.45
N ILE A 341 24.82 -7.65 -3.01
CA ILE A 341 25.36 -7.62 -4.37
C ILE A 341 24.83 -8.86 -5.09
N ASN A 342 24.27 -8.69 -6.30
CA ASN A 342 23.66 -9.79 -7.06
C ASN A 342 22.69 -10.65 -6.22
N ASN A 343 21.85 -10.00 -5.41
CA ASN A 343 20.91 -10.63 -4.48
C ASN A 343 21.52 -11.43 -3.32
N GLU A 344 22.84 -11.44 -3.16
CA GLU A 344 23.52 -12.09 -2.05
C GLU A 344 23.92 -11.09 -0.96
N LEU A 345 23.68 -11.44 0.30
CA LEU A 345 23.99 -10.62 1.47
C LEU A 345 25.50 -10.43 1.62
N VAL A 346 25.95 -9.18 1.70
CA VAL A 346 27.38 -8.83 1.87
C VAL A 346 27.68 -8.13 3.20
N GLY A 347 26.65 -7.63 3.89
CA GLY A 347 26.79 -7.05 5.22
C GLY A 347 25.46 -6.62 5.80
N THR A 348 25.46 -6.38 7.11
CA THR A 348 24.32 -5.81 7.83
C THR A 348 24.81 -4.75 8.81
N THR A 349 23.93 -3.81 9.13
CA THR A 349 24.11 -2.82 10.20
C THR A 349 22.74 -2.47 10.78
N LYS A 350 22.66 -1.46 11.62
CA LYS A 350 21.41 -0.93 12.19
C LYS A 350 21.46 0.59 12.29
N THR A 351 20.31 1.24 12.39
CA THR A 351 20.22 2.65 12.81
C THR A 351 20.74 2.79 14.24
N SER A 352 21.59 3.80 14.51
CA SER A 352 22.08 4.09 15.86
C SER A 352 21.09 4.89 16.70
N ASP A 353 20.21 5.62 16.02
CA ASP A 353 19.30 6.60 16.60
C ASP A 353 17.90 6.41 16.01
N GLU A 354 16.89 6.89 16.73
CA GLU A 354 15.52 6.95 16.24
C GLU A 354 15.39 8.03 15.16
N VAL A 355 14.76 7.70 14.02
CA VAL A 355 14.47 8.66 12.95
C VAL A 355 13.07 9.22 13.16
N ALA A 356 12.99 10.43 13.71
CA ALA A 356 11.73 11.10 14.00
C ALA A 356 10.90 11.37 12.73
N ILE A 357 9.60 11.61 12.91
CA ILE A 357 8.66 11.95 11.83
C ILE A 357 9.17 13.16 11.04
N GLY A 358 9.18 13.05 9.71
CA GLY A 358 9.63 14.10 8.81
C GLY A 358 11.13 14.38 8.84
N LYS A 359 11.95 13.47 9.40
CA LYS A 359 13.40 13.61 9.52
C LYS A 359 14.15 12.53 8.77
N GLU A 360 15.45 12.80 8.59
CA GLU A 360 16.42 11.88 8.01
C GLU A 360 17.73 11.93 8.80
N ILE A 361 18.48 10.82 8.79
CA ILE A 361 19.78 10.70 9.43
C ILE A 361 20.75 10.02 8.46
N THR A 362 21.93 10.61 8.29
CA THR A 362 23.02 10.05 7.49
C THR A 362 23.96 9.23 8.37
N TYR A 363 24.37 8.08 7.85
CA TYR A 363 25.25 7.11 8.49
C TYR A 363 26.40 6.73 7.55
N THR A 364 27.40 6.07 8.12
CA THR A 364 28.48 5.45 7.38
C THR A 364 28.67 4.02 7.87
N THR A 365 28.91 3.10 6.94
CA THR A 365 29.33 1.73 7.25
C THR A 365 30.50 1.31 6.38
N THR A 366 31.26 0.31 6.83
CA THR A 366 32.37 -0.26 6.08
C THR A 366 32.04 -1.69 5.67
N LEU A 367 32.09 -1.98 4.38
CA LEU A 367 31.81 -3.30 3.81
C LEU A 367 33.09 -3.95 3.28
N ASN A 368 33.24 -5.26 3.52
CA ASN A 368 34.28 -6.09 2.94
C ASN A 368 33.71 -6.87 1.76
N ILE A 369 34.12 -6.53 0.53
CA ILE A 369 33.53 -7.06 -0.69
C ILE A 369 34.19 -8.38 -1.12
N PRO A 370 33.45 -9.51 -1.19
CA PRO A 370 34.00 -10.78 -1.63
C PRO A 370 34.56 -10.75 -3.07
N LYS A 371 35.68 -11.48 -3.31
CA LYS A 371 36.37 -11.53 -4.61
C LYS A 371 35.49 -11.90 -5.80
N LYS A 372 34.48 -12.74 -5.57
CA LYS A 372 33.55 -13.23 -6.61
C LYS A 372 32.72 -12.15 -7.29
N PHE A 373 32.55 -10.98 -6.67
CA PHE A 373 31.76 -9.88 -7.26
C PHE A 373 32.56 -8.98 -8.21
N GLY A 374 33.83 -9.31 -8.49
CA GLY A 374 34.67 -8.47 -9.35
C GLY A 374 34.97 -7.12 -8.69
N TYR A 375 35.37 -6.14 -9.50
CA TYR A 375 35.73 -4.78 -9.05
C TYR A 375 34.64 -3.73 -9.32
N ARG A 376 33.63 -4.09 -10.11
CA ARG A 376 32.52 -3.22 -10.48
C ARG A 376 31.21 -3.98 -10.27
N PHE A 377 30.30 -3.41 -9.52
CA PHE A 377 29.06 -4.08 -9.12
C PHE A 377 28.02 -3.06 -8.65
N ASP A 378 26.76 -3.49 -8.66
CA ASP A 378 25.67 -2.74 -8.05
C ASP A 378 25.51 -3.17 -6.60
N LEU A 379 25.60 -2.21 -5.68
CA LEU A 379 25.26 -2.39 -4.28
C LEU A 379 23.80 -1.97 -4.09
N VAL A 380 23.01 -2.88 -3.53
CA VAL A 380 21.64 -2.60 -3.08
C VAL A 380 21.63 -2.58 -1.57
N ALA A 381 20.94 -1.62 -0.96
CA ALA A 381 20.73 -1.55 0.47
C ALA A 381 19.25 -1.43 0.76
N ASN A 382 18.80 -2.12 1.81
CA ASN A 382 17.44 -2.12 2.30
C ASN A 382 17.44 -1.71 3.76
N VAL A 383 16.69 -0.68 4.12
CA VAL A 383 16.33 -0.41 5.53
C VAL A 383 15.19 -1.37 5.94
N ASP A 384 15.14 -1.65 7.24
CA ASP A 384 14.25 -2.64 7.84
C ASP A 384 14.45 -4.08 7.31
N ASP A 385 15.70 -4.45 7.02
CA ASP A 385 16.01 -5.80 6.50
C ASP A 385 17.11 -6.46 7.32
N THR A 386 16.82 -7.67 7.84
CA THR A 386 17.77 -8.49 8.60
C THR A 386 18.71 -9.33 7.74
N GLY A 387 18.61 -9.22 6.41
CA GLY A 387 19.35 -10.01 5.44
C GLY A 387 18.50 -11.06 4.73
N ASN A 388 17.18 -11.01 4.88
CA ASN A 388 16.22 -11.96 4.32
C ASN A 388 15.23 -11.31 3.34
N LYS A 389 15.34 -9.99 3.10
CA LYS A 389 14.47 -9.18 2.24
C LYS A 389 13.02 -9.12 2.70
N LYS A 390 12.80 -9.21 4.02
CA LYS A 390 11.50 -9.04 4.65
C LYS A 390 11.61 -8.01 5.76
N GLY A 391 10.73 -7.00 5.69
CA GLY A 391 10.47 -6.05 6.77
C GLY A 391 10.14 -6.74 8.08
N ILE A 392 10.52 -6.12 9.19
CA ILE A 392 10.13 -6.51 10.56
C ILE A 392 9.37 -5.40 11.28
N VAL A 393 9.43 -4.17 10.79
CA VAL A 393 8.65 -3.03 11.22
C VAL A 393 7.53 -2.87 10.20
N TYR A 394 6.28 -2.76 10.66
CA TYR A 394 5.20 -2.39 9.75
C TYR A 394 5.30 -0.92 9.39
N GLU A 395 5.26 -0.63 8.11
CA GLU A 395 5.43 0.71 7.56
C GLU A 395 4.21 1.13 6.74
N ILE A 396 4.10 2.43 6.44
CA ILE A 396 3.05 2.94 5.55
C ILE A 396 3.22 2.37 4.13
N ASP A 397 4.45 2.22 3.66
CA ASP A 397 4.77 1.71 2.33
C ASP A 397 6.05 0.84 2.37
N GLU A 398 5.84 -0.47 2.49
CA GLU A 398 6.88 -1.52 2.53
C GLU A 398 7.70 -1.64 1.23
N GLU A 399 7.33 -0.94 0.16
CA GLU A 399 7.99 -1.05 -1.15
C GLU A 399 9.06 0.03 -1.38
N ASN A 400 9.24 0.97 -0.45
CA ASN A 400 10.11 2.14 -0.63
C ASN A 400 11.43 2.10 0.18
N ASN A 401 11.73 0.96 0.81
CA ASN A 401 12.88 0.78 1.71
C ASN A 401 14.23 0.58 1.00
N SER A 402 14.26 0.47 -0.32
CA SER A 402 15.45 0.04 -1.08
C SER A 402 16.12 1.17 -1.86
N SER A 403 17.46 1.15 -1.85
CA SER A 403 18.29 2.03 -2.69
C SER A 403 19.42 1.25 -3.35
N LYS A 404 19.88 1.75 -4.51
CA LYS A 404 20.94 1.15 -5.31
C LYS A 404 21.99 2.17 -5.75
N ILE A 405 23.26 1.79 -5.68
CA ILE A 405 24.38 2.57 -6.23
C ILE A 405 25.35 1.66 -6.98
N HIS A 406 25.96 2.17 -8.05
CA HIS A 406 27.03 1.47 -8.76
C HIS A 406 28.38 1.80 -8.13
N ILE A 407 29.17 0.77 -7.82
CA ILE A 407 30.47 0.89 -7.18
C ILE A 407 31.56 0.39 -8.13
N ASP A 408 32.56 1.25 -8.35
CA ASP A 408 33.81 0.91 -9.03
C ASP A 408 35.00 1.03 -8.06
N LEU A 409 35.58 -0.12 -7.70
CA LEU A 409 36.74 -0.22 -6.81
C LEU A 409 38.06 0.19 -7.46
N THR A 410 38.09 0.44 -8.77
CA THR A 410 39.29 0.81 -9.53
C THR A 410 39.45 2.32 -9.68
N ARG A 411 38.37 3.09 -9.46
CA ARG A 411 38.29 4.53 -9.77
C ARG A 411 39.40 5.37 -9.13
N GLU A 412 39.75 5.06 -7.89
CA GLU A 412 40.74 5.80 -7.11
C GLU A 412 42.17 5.21 -7.22
N CYS A 413 42.40 4.26 -8.14
CA CYS A 413 43.65 3.50 -8.19
C CYS A 413 44.66 4.03 -9.19
N PRO A 414 45.79 4.60 -8.74
CA PRO A 414 46.78 5.11 -9.66
C PRO A 414 47.44 3.95 -10.42
N ILE A 415 47.56 4.09 -11.73
CA ILE A 415 48.42 3.22 -12.53
C ILE A 415 49.88 3.60 -12.27
N GLN A 416 50.76 2.60 -12.14
CA GLN A 416 52.20 2.82 -11.98
C GLN A 416 52.73 3.77 -13.06
N LYS A 417 53.69 4.63 -12.68
CA LYS A 417 54.36 5.55 -13.62
C LYS A 417 55.77 5.10 -14.01
N GLY A 418 56.30 4.06 -13.37
CA GLY A 418 57.53 3.41 -13.80
C GLY A 418 57.59 1.94 -13.38
N VAL A 419 58.45 1.17 -14.06
CA VAL A 419 58.77 -0.24 -13.78
C VAL A 419 60.29 -0.36 -13.66
N SER A 420 60.78 -1.01 -12.62
CA SER A 420 62.20 -1.28 -12.35
C SER A 420 62.42 -2.79 -12.38
N ALA A 421 62.62 -3.36 -13.56
CA ALA A 421 62.73 -4.81 -13.74
C ALA A 421 64.11 -5.35 -13.33
N ASN A 422 64.48 -5.16 -12.06
CA ASN A 422 65.74 -5.64 -11.46
C ASN A 422 65.55 -6.95 -10.65
N PHE A 423 64.31 -7.44 -10.55
CA PHE A 423 63.90 -8.66 -9.85
C PHE A 423 64.20 -8.60 -8.34
N ASP A 424 64.10 -7.43 -7.75
CA ASP A 424 64.25 -7.23 -6.29
C ASP A 424 62.92 -7.43 -5.52
N GLY A 425 61.83 -7.74 -6.23
CA GLY A 425 60.49 -7.93 -5.69
C GLY A 425 59.66 -6.65 -5.63
N SER A 426 60.23 -5.49 -5.95
CA SER A 426 59.57 -4.19 -5.93
C SER A 426 59.46 -3.61 -7.34
N ASN A 427 58.22 -3.37 -7.78
CA ASN A 427 57.96 -2.66 -9.04
C ASN A 427 58.60 -3.34 -10.28
N ASP A 428 58.75 -4.67 -10.24
CA ASP A 428 59.36 -5.48 -11.29
C ASP A 428 58.55 -5.53 -12.59
N GLY A 429 57.24 -5.30 -12.50
CA GLY A 429 56.32 -5.31 -13.63
C GLY A 429 55.19 -4.31 -13.49
N LEU A 430 54.51 -4.08 -14.62
CA LEU A 430 53.31 -3.24 -14.69
C LEU A 430 52.10 -4.02 -14.16
N ASP A 431 51.76 -3.83 -12.90
CA ASP A 431 50.60 -4.43 -12.23
C ASP A 431 49.30 -3.65 -12.56
N LEU A 432 48.44 -4.31 -13.32
CA LEU A 432 47.09 -3.86 -13.66
C LEU A 432 46.03 -4.86 -13.19
N SER A 433 46.36 -5.73 -12.23
CA SER A 433 45.49 -6.81 -11.76
C SER A 433 44.11 -6.32 -11.28
N VAL A 434 44.04 -5.12 -10.70
CA VAL A 434 42.79 -4.52 -10.21
C VAL A 434 41.82 -4.11 -11.32
N TYR A 435 42.31 -3.92 -12.55
CA TYR A 435 41.49 -3.44 -13.67
C TYR A 435 40.73 -4.53 -14.40
N ASP A 436 41.05 -5.80 -14.15
CA ASP A 436 40.48 -6.98 -14.83
C ASP A 436 40.35 -6.78 -16.34
N LEU A 437 41.48 -6.49 -16.98
CA LEU A 437 41.50 -6.04 -18.37
C LEU A 437 41.28 -7.18 -19.36
N ASN A 438 40.64 -6.85 -20.48
CA ASN A 438 40.39 -7.73 -21.62
C ASN A 438 41.59 -7.80 -22.57
N GLN A 439 42.33 -6.69 -22.71
CA GLN A 439 43.49 -6.58 -23.57
C GLN A 439 44.39 -5.45 -23.09
N LEU A 440 45.70 -5.68 -23.12
CA LEU A 440 46.76 -4.68 -22.95
C LEU A 440 47.61 -4.64 -24.22
N LYS A 441 47.96 -3.44 -24.66
CA LYS A 441 48.98 -3.18 -25.67
C LYS A 441 49.96 -2.14 -25.17
N ILE A 442 51.23 -2.33 -25.46
CA ILE A 442 52.30 -1.40 -25.10
C ILE A 442 53.07 -1.02 -26.36
N TYR A 443 53.34 0.26 -26.51
CA TYR A 443 53.97 0.88 -27.66
C TYR A 443 55.26 1.58 -27.26
N ASN A 444 56.26 1.55 -28.15
CA ASN A 444 57.45 2.39 -28.00
C ASN A 444 57.15 3.86 -28.37
N ARG A 445 58.15 4.73 -28.20
CA ARG A 445 58.06 6.18 -28.55
C ARG A 445 57.70 6.50 -30.00
N TYR A 446 57.82 5.52 -30.91
CA TYR A 446 57.51 5.67 -32.33
C TYR A 446 56.13 5.11 -32.70
N GLY A 447 55.34 4.67 -31.70
CA GLY A 447 54.02 4.08 -31.91
C GLY A 447 54.06 2.63 -32.39
N SER A 448 55.21 1.96 -32.38
CA SER A 448 55.27 0.52 -32.70
C SER A 448 54.86 -0.31 -31.49
N GLU A 449 53.95 -1.27 -31.68
CA GLU A 449 53.57 -2.24 -30.65
C GLU A 449 54.80 -3.09 -30.28
N VAL A 450 55.13 -3.11 -28.99
CA VAL A 450 56.25 -3.90 -28.45
C VAL A 450 55.77 -5.08 -27.63
N PHE A 451 54.59 -4.98 -27.02
CA PHE A 451 54.02 -6.03 -26.18
C PHE A 451 52.50 -5.97 -26.27
N SER A 452 51.84 -7.12 -26.22
CA SER A 452 50.41 -7.23 -26.04
C SER A 452 50.06 -8.48 -25.24
N TYR A 453 48.97 -8.40 -24.51
CA TYR A 453 48.45 -9.50 -23.69
C TYR A 453 46.92 -9.43 -23.68
N GLY A 454 46.28 -10.58 -23.67
CA GLY A 454 44.81 -10.67 -23.67
C GLY A 454 44.22 -10.67 -22.26
N LYS A 455 43.08 -11.36 -22.12
CA LYS A 455 42.40 -11.55 -20.83
C LYS A 455 43.30 -12.29 -19.83
N GLY A 456 43.26 -11.89 -18.57
CA GLY A 456 44.05 -12.47 -17.49
C GLY A 456 45.45 -11.85 -17.33
N TYR A 457 45.70 -10.67 -17.91
CA TYR A 457 46.87 -9.88 -17.55
C TYR A 457 46.78 -9.45 -16.08
N THR A 458 47.88 -9.59 -15.36
CA THR A 458 48.07 -9.05 -14.02
C THR A 458 49.30 -8.17 -14.02
N ASN A 459 50.48 -8.74 -14.24
CA ASN A 459 51.78 -8.08 -14.12
C ASN A 459 52.85 -8.68 -15.04
N GLN A 460 52.46 -9.31 -16.15
CA GLN A 460 53.36 -10.06 -17.03
C GLN A 460 54.39 -9.18 -17.73
N TRP A 461 54.12 -7.89 -17.92
CA TRP A 461 55.09 -6.99 -18.57
C TRP A 461 56.12 -6.48 -17.56
N VAL A 462 57.35 -6.94 -17.72
CA VAL A 462 58.55 -6.61 -16.95
C VAL A 462 59.61 -5.93 -17.84
N GLY A 463 59.19 -5.25 -18.91
CA GLY A 463 60.10 -4.55 -19.83
C GLY A 463 60.67 -5.40 -20.97
N GLN A 464 59.93 -6.42 -21.41
CA GLN A 464 60.23 -7.25 -22.57
C GLN A 464 59.31 -6.94 -23.77
N ASN A 465 59.74 -7.31 -24.97
CA ASN A 465 58.91 -7.32 -26.17
C ASN A 465 58.22 -8.69 -26.39
N MET A 466 57.40 -8.80 -27.44
CA MET A 466 56.69 -10.05 -27.80
C MET A 466 57.58 -11.28 -28.04
N ASN A 467 58.88 -11.09 -28.30
CA ASN A 467 59.85 -12.18 -28.48
C ASN A 467 60.66 -12.45 -27.20
N ASN A 468 60.17 -11.99 -26.04
CA ASN A 468 60.88 -12.01 -24.76
C ASN A 468 62.24 -11.30 -24.77
N LYS A 469 62.48 -10.43 -25.76
CA LYS A 469 63.70 -9.62 -25.80
C LYS A 469 63.50 -8.38 -24.94
N GLU A 470 64.49 -8.15 -24.10
CA GLU A 470 64.63 -6.98 -23.28
C GLU A 470 64.54 -5.66 -24.07
N LEU A 471 63.66 -4.77 -23.60
CA LEU A 471 63.50 -3.43 -24.13
C LEU A 471 64.50 -2.46 -23.47
N PRO A 472 64.93 -1.39 -24.18
CA PRO A 472 65.78 -0.36 -23.60
C PRO A 472 65.03 0.51 -22.59
N THR A 473 65.76 1.12 -21.65
CA THR A 473 65.25 2.17 -20.75
C THR A 473 64.56 3.27 -21.54
N GLY A 474 63.38 3.69 -21.08
CA GLY A 474 62.63 4.78 -21.71
C GLY A 474 61.13 4.73 -21.44
N THR A 475 60.42 5.72 -22.00
CA THR A 475 58.96 5.81 -21.91
C THR A 475 58.30 4.90 -22.93
N TYR A 476 57.35 4.10 -22.45
CA TYR A 476 56.44 3.30 -23.24
C TYR A 476 55.02 3.77 -23.01
N TYR A 477 54.15 3.60 -24.00
CA TYR A 477 52.75 4.00 -23.92
C TYR A 477 51.89 2.76 -23.85
N TYR A 478 50.98 2.69 -22.90
CA TYR A 478 50.04 1.57 -22.81
C TYR A 478 48.65 2.02 -23.29
N VAL A 479 47.92 1.05 -23.83
CA VAL A 479 46.47 1.12 -24.03
C VAL A 479 45.93 -0.21 -23.54
N PHE A 480 45.00 -0.19 -22.60
CA PHE A 480 44.26 -1.38 -22.22
C PHE A 480 42.76 -1.14 -22.19
N THR A 481 42.02 -2.21 -22.44
CA THR A 481 40.56 -2.21 -22.49
C THR A 481 40.02 -3.06 -21.37
N THR A 482 39.00 -2.58 -20.66
CA THR A 482 38.18 -3.37 -19.73
C THR A 482 36.83 -3.65 -20.40
N ASP A 483 35.86 -4.21 -19.67
CA ASP A 483 34.48 -4.33 -20.15
C ASP A 483 33.76 -2.96 -20.23
N TYR A 484 34.32 -1.92 -19.63
CA TYR A 484 33.65 -0.64 -19.40
C TYR A 484 34.32 0.53 -20.12
N GLU A 485 35.64 0.49 -20.25
CA GLU A 485 36.43 1.63 -20.73
C GLU A 485 37.72 1.22 -21.43
N THR A 486 38.30 2.17 -22.17
CA THR A 486 39.65 2.07 -22.73
C THR A 486 40.53 3.11 -22.06
N ILE A 487 41.58 2.66 -21.39
CA ILE A 487 42.52 3.52 -20.67
C ILE A 487 43.84 3.54 -21.43
N SER A 488 44.40 4.73 -21.60
CA SER A 488 45.73 4.91 -22.20
C SER A 488 46.60 5.81 -21.33
N GLY A 489 47.90 5.57 -21.35
CA GLY A 489 48.85 6.35 -20.58
C GLY A 489 50.28 6.01 -20.93
N TYR A 490 51.20 6.32 -20.02
CA TYR A 490 52.61 6.03 -20.17
C TYR A 490 53.18 5.33 -18.94
N ILE A 491 54.24 4.56 -19.16
CA ILE A 491 55.03 3.89 -18.14
C ILE A 491 56.52 4.08 -18.47
N TYR A 492 57.33 4.44 -17.48
CA TYR A 492 58.78 4.59 -17.65
C TYR A 492 59.51 3.30 -17.25
N LEU A 493 60.15 2.62 -18.20
CA LEU A 493 60.96 1.45 -17.91
C LEU A 493 62.36 1.87 -17.48
N ILE A 494 62.77 1.48 -16.27
CA ILE A 494 64.10 1.70 -15.70
C ILE A 494 64.84 0.37 -15.73
N LYS A 495 66.04 0.38 -16.33
CA LYS A 495 67.03 -0.67 -16.11
C LYS A 495 68.18 -0.11 -15.31
N GLU A 496 68.40 -0.67 -14.13
CA GLU A 496 69.65 -0.46 -13.42
C GLU A 496 70.77 -1.12 -14.21
N ILE A 497 71.77 -0.32 -14.59
CA ILE A 497 73.05 -0.86 -15.05
C ILE A 497 73.75 -1.30 -13.76
N LYS A 498 73.87 -2.61 -13.52
CA LYS A 498 74.76 -3.12 -12.47
C LYS A 498 76.22 -2.83 -12.80
#